data_AF-A0A4V5N9S7-F1
#
_entry.id   AF-A0A4V5N9S7-F1
#
_cell.length_a   1.000
_cell.length_b   1.000
_cell.length_c   1.000
_cell.angle_alpha   90.00
_cell.angle_beta   90.00
_cell.angle_gamma   90.00
#
_symmetry.space_group_name_H-M   'P 1'
#
loop_
_entity.id
_entity.type
_entity.pdbx_description
1 polymer ?
#
loop_
_entity_poly.entity_id
_entity_poly.type
_entity_poly.pdbx_seq_one_letter_code
_entity_poly.pdbx_strand_id
1 'polypeptide(L)' 'MATSANPNPERVVDSSKVWTTLITNTAYLPGLLTLEASLRYAGSKYPLIALYTDSFPPEGHAALDRRGIAKKHVP' A
#
# COMPACT_ATOMS: atom_id res chain seq x y z
N MET A 1 -5.55 -3.88 30.52
CA MET A 1 -6.10 -3.22 29.32
C MET A 1 -5.22 -3.64 28.15
N ALA A 2 -5.78 -4.23 27.09
CA ALA A 2 -4.98 -4.65 25.94
C ALA A 2 -4.56 -3.40 25.14
N THR A 3 -3.27 -3.10 25.15
CA THR A 3 -2.67 -2.09 24.27
C THR A 3 -3.02 -2.49 22.83
N SER A 4 -3.66 -1.61 22.06
CA SER A 4 -4.01 -1.91 20.68
C SER A 4 -2.73 -2.24 19.90
N ALA A 5 -2.66 -3.42 19.27
CA ALA A 5 -1.48 -3.88 18.53
C ALA A 5 -1.05 -2.93 17.39
N ASN A 6 -1.94 -2.01 16.99
CA ASN A 6 -1.65 -0.95 16.03
C ASN A 6 -1.89 0.42 16.70
N PRO A 7 -0.84 1.25 16.86
CA PRO A 7 -0.98 2.59 17.43
C PRO A 7 -1.66 3.59 16.48
N ASN A 8 -1.74 3.30 15.18
CA ASN A 8 -2.45 4.13 14.20
C ASN A 8 -3.51 3.30 13.44
N PRO A 9 -4.74 3.17 13.98
CA PRO A 9 -5.81 2.35 13.41
C PRO A 9 -6.49 2.95 12.18
N GLU A 10 -6.06 4.12 11.69
CA GLU A 10 -6.69 4.79 10.54
C GLU A 10 -6.72 3.86 9.31
N ARG A 11 -7.90 3.72 8.71
CA ARG A 11 -8.11 2.95 7.49
C ARG A 11 -8.01 3.87 6.29
N VAL A 12 -7.25 3.45 5.27
CA VAL A 12 -7.11 4.16 4.00
C VAL A 12 -8.02 3.62 2.89
N VAL A 13 -8.82 2.60 3.21
CA VAL A 13 -9.82 1.98 2.32
C VAL A 13 -11.02 1.52 3.13
N ASP A 14 -12.19 1.51 2.51
CA ASP A 14 -13.42 0.95 3.09
C ASP A 14 -13.49 -0.57 2.86
N SER A 15 -12.52 -1.30 3.42
CA SER A 15 -12.50 -2.76 3.41
C SER A 15 -11.94 -3.31 4.71
N SER A 16 -12.55 -4.40 5.20
CA SER A 16 -12.07 -5.12 6.38
C SER A 16 -10.87 -6.03 6.07
N LYS A 17 -10.63 -6.34 4.79
CA LYS A 17 -9.57 -7.23 4.31
C LYS A 17 -8.80 -6.57 3.16
N VAL A 18 -7.49 -6.70 3.19
CA VAL A 18 -6.60 -6.01 2.26
C VAL A 18 -5.43 -6.91 1.89
N TRP A 19 -4.87 -6.69 0.71
CA TRP A 19 -3.49 -7.09 0.43
C TRP A 19 -2.58 -5.93 0.83
N THR A 20 -1.44 -6.22 1.44
CA THR A 20 -0.46 -5.18 1.78
C THR A 20 0.92 -5.59 1.30
N THR A 21 1.70 -4.62 0.87
CA THR A 21 3.14 -4.80 0.63
C THR A 21 3.90 -3.58 1.17
N LEU A 22 5.17 -3.75 1.50
CA LEU A 22 6.05 -2.67 1.97
C LEU A 22 6.91 -2.17 0.80
N ILE A 23 7.02 -0.85 0.66
CA ILE A 23 7.90 -0.20 -0.31
C ILE A 23 8.72 0.90 0.36
N THR A 24 10.04 0.79 0.26
CA THR A 24 10.99 1.70 0.93
C THR A 24 11.82 2.52 -0.05
N ASN A 25 11.82 2.15 -1.33
CA ASN A 25 12.51 2.85 -2.41
C ASN A 25 11.89 2.50 -3.78
N THR A 26 12.32 3.21 -4.83
CA THR A 26 11.78 3.08 -6.20
C THR A 26 12.27 1.85 -6.96
N ALA A 27 13.32 1.17 -6.53
CA ALA A 27 13.78 -0.07 -7.19
C ALA A 27 12.73 -1.19 -7.08
N TYR A 28 11.91 -1.17 -6.04
CA TYR A 28 10.79 -2.11 -5.85
C TYR A 28 9.50 -1.70 -6.56
N LEU A 29 9.42 -0.47 -7.09
CA LEU A 29 8.20 0.06 -7.69
C LEU A 29 7.68 -0.79 -8.86
N PRO A 30 8.51 -1.30 -9.79
CA PRO A 30 8.03 -2.19 -10.84
C PRO A 30 7.35 -3.45 -10.28
N GLY A 31 7.88 -4.02 -9.20
CA GLY A 31 7.29 -5.19 -8.53
C GLY A 31 5.92 -4.89 -7.92
N LEU A 32 5.81 -3.76 -7.20
CA LEU A 32 4.53 -3.31 -6.64
C LEU A 32 3.48 -3.07 -7.73
N LEU A 33 3.85 -2.38 -8.81
CA LEU A 33 2.94 -2.11 -9.92
C LEU A 33 2.53 -3.39 -10.66
N THR A 34 3.42 -4.38 -10.74
CA THR A 34 3.12 -5.69 -11.31
C THR A 34 2.10 -6.42 -10.43
N LEU A 35 2.33 -6.46 -9.11
CA LEU A 35 1.39 -7.06 -8.15
C LEU A 35 0.01 -6.42 -8.24
N GLU A 36 -0.05 -5.10 -8.31
CA GLU A 36 -1.32 -4.37 -8.44
C GLU A 36 -2.07 -4.74 -9.72
N ALA A 37 -1.37 -4.75 -10.86
CA ALA A 37 -1.96 -5.14 -12.13
C ALA A 37 -2.43 -6.60 -12.11
N SER A 38 -1.66 -7.51 -11.51
CA SER A 38 -2.05 -8.93 -11.36
C SER A 38 -3.29 -9.10 -10.48
N LEU A 39 -3.41 -8.36 -9.38
CA LEU A 39 -4.59 -8.41 -8.51
C LEU A 39 -5.84 -7.89 -9.23
N ARG A 40 -5.73 -6.81 -9.99
CA ARG A 40 -6.84 -6.31 -10.83
C ARG A 40 -7.23 -7.32 -11.89
N TYR A 41 -6.25 -7.86 -12.61
CA TYR A 41 -6.49 -8.87 -13.64
C TYR A 41 -7.19 -10.11 -13.10
N ALA A 42 -6.80 -10.57 -11.91
CA ALA A 42 -7.44 -11.70 -11.23
C ALA A 42 -8.82 -11.38 -10.63
N GLY A 43 -9.32 -10.15 -10.76
CA GLY A 43 -10.60 -9.73 -10.18
C GLY A 43 -10.60 -9.76 -8.66
N SER A 44 -9.49 -9.40 -8.01
CA SER A 44 -9.35 -9.50 -6.56
C SER A 44 -10.47 -8.73 -5.83
N LYS A 45 -11.10 -9.41 -4.86
CA LYS A 45 -12.12 -8.81 -3.99
C LYS A 45 -11.54 -7.79 -2.99
N TYR A 46 -10.23 -7.82 -2.76
CA TYR A 46 -9.59 -7.05 -1.70
C TYR A 46 -8.64 -6.00 -2.30
N PRO A 47 -8.68 -4.74 -1.84
CA PRO A 47 -7.79 -3.70 -2.34
C PRO A 47 -6.33 -3.94 -1.89
N LEU A 48 -5.40 -3.45 -2.70
CA LEU A 48 -3.98 -3.39 -2.34
C LEU A 48 -3.68 -2.06 -1.62
N ILE A 49 -2.95 -2.14 -0.51
CA ILE A 49 -2.37 -0.99 0.20
C ILE A 49 -0.84 -1.07 0.13
N ALA A 50 -0.22 0.00 -0.33
CA ALA A 50 1.23 0.20 -0.24
C ALA A 50 1.60 0.77 1.13
N LEU A 51 2.29 0.00 1.96
CA LEU A 51 2.93 0.51 3.17
C LEU A 51 4.24 1.19 2.78
N TYR A 52 4.48 2.41 3.23
CA TYR A 52 5.70 3.16 2.88
C TYR A 52 6.39 3.74 4.10
N THR A 53 7.71 3.87 4.01
CA THR A 53 8.57 4.53 5.00
C THR A 53 8.97 5.93 4.52
N ASP A 54 9.57 6.72 5.41
CA ASP A 54 10.06 8.08 5.10
C ASP A 54 11.12 8.12 3.98
N SER A 55 11.78 6.99 3.70
CA SER A 55 12.76 6.86 2.62
C SER A 55 12.14 6.71 1.23
N PHE A 56 10.83 6.48 1.13
CA PHE A 56 10.17 6.30 -0.15
C PHE A 56 10.00 7.66 -0.86
N PRO A 57 10.59 7.86 -2.05
CA PRO A 57 10.75 9.21 -2.57
C PRO A 57 9.46 9.72 -3.27
N PRO A 58 9.33 11.05 -3.48
CA PRO A 58 8.13 11.67 -4.03
C PRO A 58 7.69 11.13 -5.39
N GLU A 59 8.63 10.76 -6.28
CA GLU A 59 8.31 10.17 -7.57
C GLU A 59 7.64 8.79 -7.44
N GLY A 60 8.02 8.04 -6.40
CA GLY A 60 7.36 6.79 -6.04
C GLY A 60 5.93 7.04 -5.59
N HIS A 61 5.71 8.04 -4.73
CA HIS A 61 4.38 8.45 -4.31
C HIS A 61 3.49 8.88 -5.49
N ALA A 62 4.03 9.67 -6.41
CA ALA A 62 3.31 10.12 -7.60
C ALA A 62 2.91 8.96 -8.52
N ALA A 63 3.74 7.92 -8.60
CA ALA A 63 3.41 6.71 -9.36
C ALA A 63 2.22 5.93 -8.76
N LEU A 64 2.18 5.80 -7.42
CA LEU A 64 1.05 5.19 -6.71
C LEU A 64 -0.24 6.00 -6.92
N ASP A 65 -0.15 7.33 -6.79
CA ASP A 65 -1.31 8.23 -6.89
C ASP A 65 -1.92 8.19 -8.31
N ARG A 66 -1.09 8.18 -9.35
CA ARG A 66 -1.55 8.07 -10.75
C ARG A 66 -2.29 6.76 -11.04
N ARG A 67 -2.00 5.70 -10.29
CA ARG A 67 -2.66 4.39 -10.40
C ARG A 67 -3.87 4.26 -9.45
N GLY A 68 -4.07 5.22 -8.54
CA GLY A 68 -5.10 5.15 -7.51
C GLY A 68 -4.81 4.07 -6.46
N ILE A 69 -3.53 3.78 -6.20
CA ILE A 69 -3.13 2.78 -5.19
C ILE A 69 -3.17 3.45 -3.81
N ALA A 70 -3.99 2.92 -2.90
CA ALA A 70 -4.03 3.39 -1.53
C ALA A 70 -2.66 3.16 -0.85
N LYS A 71 -2.21 4.13 -0.06
CA LYS A 71 -0.90 4.08 0.61
C LYS A 71 -1.03 4.47 2.07
N LYS A 72 -0.27 3.81 2.94
CA LYS A 72 -0.25 4.08 4.38
C LYS A 72 1.19 4.18 4.88
N HIS A 73 1.48 5.25 5.60
CA HIS A 73 2.78 5.43 6.25
C HIS A 73 2.96 4.39 7.36
N VAL A 74 4.17 3.86 7.48
CA VAL A 74 4.62 3.06 8.60
C VAL A 74 5.97 3.59 9.10
N PRO A 75 6.15 3.73 10.42
CA PRO A 75 7.41 4.19 11.01
C PRO A 75 8.54 3.16 10.87
#